data_AF-A0A5Q2MWB9-F1
#
_entry.id   AF-A0A5Q2MWB9-F1
#
_cell.length_a   1.000
_cell.length_b   1.000
_cell.length_c   1.000
_cell.angle_alpha   90.00
_cell.angle_beta   90.00
_cell.angle_gamma   90.00
#
_symmetry.space_group_name_H-M   'P 1'
#
loop_
_entity.id
_entity.type
_entity.pdbx_description
1 polymer ?
#
loop_
_entity_poly.entity_id
_entity_poly.type
_entity_poly.pdbx_seq_one_letter_code
_entity_poly.pdbx_strand_id
1 'polypeptide(L)' 'MDLSFRQNVGTVERIIRVIAGTFFILLALYYPFTATWPKWLLGLIGLSQVIEGAIGY' A
#
# COMPACT_ATOMS: atom_id res chain seq x y z
N MET A 1 25.93 -11.20 -7.18
CA MET A 1 24.60 -11.18 -7.82
C MET A 1 24.22 -9.72 -8.00
N ASP A 2 24.41 -9.19 -9.20
CA ASP A 2 23.84 -7.89 -9.55
C ASP A 2 22.32 -8.07 -9.63
N LEU A 3 21.63 -7.77 -8.54
CA LEU A 3 20.18 -7.61 -8.55
C LEU A 3 19.91 -6.31 -9.29
N SER A 4 19.91 -6.35 -10.63
CA SER A 4 19.40 -5.24 -11.43
C SER A 4 17.91 -5.15 -11.13
N PHE A 5 17.55 -4.24 -10.22
CA PHE A 5 16.17 -3.87 -9.93
C PHE A 5 15.58 -3.19 -11.16
N ARG A 6 15.19 -3.99 -12.16
CA ARG A 6 14.26 -3.54 -13.18
C ARG A 6 12.93 -3.34 -12.47
N GLN A 7 12.42 -2.11 -12.50
CA GLN A 7 11.04 -1.82 -12.10
C GLN A 7 10.14 -2.77 -12.89
N ASN A 8 9.49 -3.70 -12.19
CA ASN A 8 8.63 -4.70 -12.80
C ASN A 8 7.26 -4.10 -13.18
N VAL A 9 7.01 -2.88 -12.72
CA VAL A 9 5.70 -2.23 -12.67
C VAL A 9 5.83 -0.81 -13.21
N GLY A 10 4.94 -0.43 -14.13
CA GLY A 10 4.98 0.87 -14.78
C GLY A 10 4.71 2.02 -13.81
N THR A 11 5.14 3.23 -14.16
CA THR A 11 4.94 4.44 -13.34
C THR A 11 3.48 4.64 -12.91
N VAL A 12 2.53 4.30 -13.79
CA VAL A 12 1.09 4.41 -13.53
C VAL A 12 0.64 3.45 -12.42
N GLU A 13 1.07 2.19 -12.47
CA GLU A 13 0.71 1.19 -11.47
C GLU A 13 1.30 1.53 -10.10
N ARG A 14 2.52 2.09 -10.07
CA ARG A 14 3.12 2.62 -8.83
C ARG A 14 2.27 3.71 -8.20
N ILE A 15 1.81 4.68 -9.00
CA ILE A 15 0.94 5.76 -8.53
C ILE A 15 -0.38 5.19 -7.98
N ILE A 16 -0.99 4.23 -8.70
CA ILE A 16 -2.23 3.58 -8.26
C ILE A 16 -2.02 2.88 -6.91
N ARG A 17 -0.92 2.13 -6.72
CA ARG A 17 -0.62 1.45 -5.45
C ARG A 17 -0.40 2.43 -4.29
N VAL A 18 0.33 3.52 -4.51
CA VAL A 18 0.52 4.55 -3.48
C VAL A 18 -0.80 5.21 -3.10
N ILE A 19 -1.63 5.56 -4.08
CA ILE A 19 -2.94 6.18 -3.84
C ILE A 19 -3.86 5.20 -3.10
N ALA A 20 -4.02 3.98 -3.59
CA ALA A 20 -4.87 2.96 -2.98
C ALA A 20 -4.41 2.61 -1.57
N GLY A 21 -3.10 2.46 -1.35
CA GLY A 21 -2.52 2.20 -0.05
C GLY A 21 -2.78 3.34 0.94
N THR A 22 -2.64 4.59 0.49
CA THR A 22 -2.97 5.76 1.30
C THR A 22 -4.45 5.79 1.68
N PHE A 23 -5.35 5.47 0.73
CA PHE A 23 -6.78 5.35 1.01
C PHE A 23 -7.08 4.29 2.07
N PHE A 24 -6.45 3.11 1.99
CA PHE A 24 -6.64 2.06 2.99
C PHE A 24 -6.14 2.46 4.38
N ILE A 25 -5.02 3.19 4.46
CA ILE A 25 -4.51 3.73 5.74
C ILE A 25 -5.50 4.76 6.30
N LEU A 26 -6.01 5.67 5.49
CA LEU A 26 -7.01 6.65 5.92
C LEU A 26 -8.31 5.97 6.37
N LEU A 27 -8.76 4.95 5.64
CA LEU A 27 -9.92 4.15 6.03
C LEU A 27 -9.68 3.49 7.39
N ALA A 28 -8.50 2.88 7.59
CA ALA A 28 -8.11 2.28 8.86
C ALA A 28 -8.11 3.29 10.02
N LEU A 29 -7.64 4.52 9.81
CA LEU A 29 -7.53 5.52 10.88
C LEU A 29 -8.87 6.17 11.23
N TYR A 30 -9.62 6.59 10.21
CA TYR A 30 -10.77 7.47 10.37
C TYR A 30 -12.12 6.75 10.38
N TYR A 31 -12.21 5.53 9.83
CA TYR A 31 -13.47 4.82 9.82
C TYR A 31 -13.73 4.18 11.20
N PRO A 32 -14.94 4.37 11.77
CA PRO A 32 -15.30 3.81 13.07
C PRO A 32 -15.63 2.32 12.93
N PHE A 33 -14.60 1.48 12.83
CA PHE A 33 -14.77 0.04 12.88
C PHE A 33 -15.23 -0.39 14.29
N THR A 34 -16.27 -1.22 14.33
CA THR A 34 -16.79 -1.82 15.56
C THR A 34 -15.83 -2.84 16.18
N ALA A 35 -14.97 -3.45 15.36
CA ALA A 35 -13.92 -4.36 15.78
C ALA A 35 -12.53 -3.80 15.46
N THR A 36 -11.52 -4.20 16.24
CA THR A 36 -10.14 -3.72 16.06
C THR A 36 -9.41 -4.43 14.92
N TRP A 37 -9.76 -5.68 14.62
CA TRP A 37 -9.06 -6.49 13.62
C TRP A 37 -9.11 -5.94 12.18
N PRO A 38 -10.23 -5.37 11.65
CA PRO A 38 -10.25 -4.82 10.30
C PRO A 38 -9.34 -3.60 10.18
N LYS A 39 -9.21 -2.84 11.27
CA LYS A 39 -8.34 -1.66 11.39
C LYS A 39 -6.88 -2.03 11.15
N TRP A 40 -6.42 -3.10 11.81
CA TRP A 40 -5.07 -3.64 11.60
C TRP A 40 -4.87 -4.23 10.21
N LEU A 41 -5.86 -4.96 9.71
CA LEU A 41 -5.79 -5.57 8.37
C LEU A 41 -5.66 -4.51 7.28
N LEU A 42 -6.49 -3.47 7.33
CA LEU A 42 -6.45 -2.35 6.39
C LEU A 42 -5.17 -1.53 6.51
N GLY A 43 -4.67 -1.34 7.73
CA GLY A 43 -3.38 -0.68 7.95
C GLY A 43 -2.23 -1.46 7.31
N LEU A 44 -2.18 -2.78 7.49
CA LEU A 44 -1.16 -3.65 6.89
C LEU A 44 -1.23 -3.67 5.36
N ILE A 45 -2.44 -3.85 4.80
CA ILE A 45 -2.66 -3.83 3.34
C ILE A 45 -2.29 -2.47 2.77
N GLY A 46 -2.69 -1.38 3.43
CA GLY A 46 -2.38 -0.03 3.00
C GLY A 46 -0.88 0.24 2.99
N LEU A 47 -0.17 -0.15 4.06
CA LEU A 47 1.28 -0.04 4.15
C LEU A 47 1.99 -0.85 3.06
N SER A 48 1.57 -2.10 2.81
CA SER A 48 2.23 -2.93 1.79
C SER A 48 2.11 -2.30 0.40
N GLN A 49 0.93 -1.77 0.05
CA GLN A 49 0.69 -1.08 -1.22
C GLN A 49 1.53 0.19 -1.37
N VAL A 50 1.67 0.99 -0.32
CA VAL A 50 2.54 2.19 -0.34
C VAL A 50 4.00 1.79 -0.52
N ILE A 51 4.47 0.78 0.20
CA ILE A 51 5.85 0.28 0.13
C ILE A 51 6.16 -0.25 -1.27
N GLU A 52 5.28 -1.11 -1.81
CA GLU A 52 5.45 -1.67 -3.17
C GLU A 52 5.44 -0.57 -4.24
N GLY A 53 4.49 0.37 -4.16
CA GLY A 53 4.43 1.51 -5.08
C GLY A 53 5.66 2.41 -4.98
N ALA A 54 6.18 2.63 -3.76
CA ALA A 54 7.38 3.44 -3.53
C ALA A 54 8.65 2.76 -4.07
N ILE A 55 8.83 1.47 -3.81
CA ILE A 55 10.00 0.71 -4.27
C ILE A 55 9.92 0.43 -5.78
N GLY A 56 8.72 0.41 -6.37
CA GLY A 56 8.52 0.10 -7.78
C GLY A 56 8.56 -1.39 -8.09
N TYR A 57 8.08 -2.19 -7.13
CA TYR A 57 7.91 -3.65 -7.24
C TYR A 57 6.58 -4.04 -7.86
#